data_AF-A0A2K3PC12-F1
#
_entry.id   AF-A0A2K3PC12-F1
#
_cell.length_a   1.000
_cell.length_b   1.000
_cell.length_c   1.000
_cell.angle_alpha   90.00
_cell.angle_beta   90.00
_cell.angle_gamma   90.00
#
_symmetry.space_group_name_H-M   'P 1'
#
loop_
_entity.id
_entity.type
_entity.pdbx_description
1 polymer ?
#
loop_
_entity_poly.entity_id
_entity_poly.type
_entity_poly.pdbx_seq_one_letter_code
_entity_poly.pdbx_strand_id
1 'polypeptide(L)'
;RHENLQILEKMKHLVLFIERNLEEKDIIRLSFFSQPDGPLMGNGSFKSSTLIPGIKEGFYLGPPAKDKLPKIDEDKGKNSSLSSKKTVSERLEEEVRDAKIKVLGGIKQESDEDVLEWNKLAALLKLEYPKYTLLLAKILEGLVSRSNIKDKFHHNEEIINAANEVIDSIDREELAKILALKIDQDDEEAEKTKKKMESTRDQLAEALYQKGLALAEIESLKEVDNSPASAATEGAEPDEQSKDDVIHPDLFDENFKELKKWVDVKCTKYGILLVKHERRSQRLGIALKVLTDIIQNDTEPAKKKLYELKLSLLEEVGWTHLATYERQWMIVRFPPSLPLF
;
A
#
# COMPACT_ATOMS: atom_id res chain seq x y z
N ARG A 1 3.75 23.96 32.65
CA ARG A 1 4.65 25.11 32.37
C ARG A 1 5.29 25.53 33.69
N HIS A 2 6.55 25.94 33.71
CA HIS A 2 7.24 26.34 34.95
C HIS A 2 8.36 27.33 34.62
N GLU A 3 8.64 28.30 35.48
CA GLU A 3 9.66 29.35 35.23
C GLU A 3 11.10 28.84 35.45
N ASN A 4 11.30 27.95 36.42
CA ASN A 4 12.59 27.31 36.68
C ASN A 4 12.88 26.17 35.66
N LEU A 5 13.89 26.39 34.82
CA LEU A 5 14.35 25.43 33.80
C LEU A 5 14.85 24.11 34.38
N GLN A 6 15.45 24.11 35.57
CA GLN A 6 15.98 22.87 36.17
C GLN A 6 14.86 21.89 36.56
N ILE A 7 13.66 22.39 36.84
CA ILE A 7 12.48 21.56 37.14
C ILE A 7 11.89 20.99 35.86
N LEU A 8 11.84 21.78 34.78
CA LEU A 8 11.39 21.32 33.46
C LEU A 8 12.33 20.24 32.89
N GLU A 9 13.64 20.37 33.12
CA GLU A 9 14.62 19.38 32.67
C GLU A 9 14.35 17.99 33.24
N LYS A 10 13.90 17.92 34.50
CA LYS A 10 13.51 16.66 35.16
C LYS A 10 12.26 16.03 34.55
N MET A 11 11.46 16.78 33.80
CA MET A 11 10.23 16.31 33.15
C MET A 11 10.45 15.83 31.71
N LYS A 12 11.67 15.91 31.15
CA LYS A 12 11.95 15.44 29.78
C LYS A 12 11.67 13.95 29.57
N HIS A 13 11.84 13.14 30.62
CA HIS A 13 11.63 11.69 30.58
C HIS A 13 10.21 11.28 31.02
N LEU A 14 9.27 12.23 31.10
CA LEU A 14 7.90 11.90 31.46
C LEU A 14 7.28 11.03 30.37
N VAL A 15 6.71 9.89 30.77
CA VAL A 15 6.09 8.95 29.85
C VAL A 15 4.60 9.24 29.76
N LEU A 16 4.06 9.17 28.54
CA LEU A 16 2.62 9.19 28.31
C LEU A 16 2.07 7.77 28.44
N PHE A 17 1.03 7.59 29.23
CA PHE A 17 0.27 6.34 29.27
C PHE A 17 -0.93 6.46 28.35
N ILE A 18 -0.98 5.63 27.31
CA ILE A 18 -2.13 5.53 26.41
C ILE A 18 -2.91 4.28 26.81
N GLU A 19 -4.07 4.49 27.41
CA GLU A 19 -5.01 3.41 27.69
C GLU A 19 -5.89 3.16 26.47
N ARG A 20 -5.87 1.94 25.95
CA ARG A 20 -6.72 1.51 24.84
C ARG A 20 -7.77 0.54 25.37
N ASN A 21 -9.03 0.87 25.14
CA ASN A 21 -10.13 -0.05 25.40
C ASN A 21 -10.08 -1.20 24.39
N LEU A 22 -10.08 -2.43 24.89
CA LEU A 22 -10.11 -3.63 24.05
C LEU A 22 -11.54 -3.90 23.57
N GLU A 23 -11.69 -4.27 22.30
CA GLU A 23 -12.97 -4.76 21.77
C GLU A 23 -13.30 -6.12 22.39
N GLU A 24 -14.58 -6.52 22.42
CA GLU A 24 -15.03 -7.76 23.08
C GLU A 24 -14.28 -9.02 22.66
N LYS A 25 -13.87 -9.07 21.38
CA LYS A 25 -13.09 -10.17 20.79
C LYS A 25 -11.66 -10.26 21.33
N ASP A 26 -11.11 -9.13 21.79
CA ASP A 26 -9.74 -8.96 22.28
C ASP A 26 -9.67 -8.92 23.82
N ILE A 27 -10.82 -8.97 24.51
CA ILE A 27 -10.88 -9.02 25.97
C ILE A 27 -10.20 -10.29 26.47
N ILE A 28 -9.12 -10.11 27.22
CA ILE A 28 -8.38 -11.21 27.84
C ILE A 28 -9.16 -11.70 29.06
N ARG A 29 -9.88 -12.82 28.89
CA ARG A 29 -10.57 -13.49 30.00
C ARG A 29 -9.58 -14.28 30.84
N LEU A 30 -9.39 -13.85 32.08
CA LEU A 30 -8.57 -14.56 33.06
C LEU A 30 -9.30 -15.79 33.58
N SER A 31 -8.54 -16.88 33.77
CA SER A 31 -9.06 -18.13 34.33
C SER A 31 -8.70 -18.22 35.81
N PHE A 32 -9.68 -18.62 36.61
CA PHE A 32 -9.57 -18.78 38.06
C PHE A 32 -9.51 -20.26 38.42
N PHE A 33 -8.74 -20.60 39.44
CA PHE A 33 -8.49 -21.98 39.88
C PHE A 33 -8.65 -22.10 41.40
N SER A 34 -9.16 -23.23 41.89
CA SER A 34 -9.31 -23.50 43.33
C SER A 34 -8.04 -24.03 43.98
N GLN A 35 -7.06 -24.45 43.17
CA GLN A 35 -5.81 -25.04 43.64
C GLN A 35 -4.60 -24.35 42.97
N PRO A 36 -3.45 -24.28 43.66
CA PRO A 36 -2.28 -23.55 43.17
C PRO A 36 -1.60 -24.20 41.94
N ASP A 37 -1.76 -25.49 41.75
CA ASP A 37 -1.26 -26.29 40.63
C ASP A 37 -2.18 -26.26 39.39
N GLY A 38 -3.44 -25.82 39.56
CA GLY A 38 -4.44 -25.73 38.50
C GLY A 38 -4.01 -24.97 37.24
N PRO A 39 -3.33 -23.79 37.34
CA PRO A 39 -2.83 -23.08 36.17
C PRO A 39 -1.81 -23.86 35.32
N LEU A 40 -1.05 -24.78 35.92
CA LEU A 40 -0.03 -25.58 35.24
C LEU A 40 -0.59 -26.90 34.71
N MET A 41 -1.50 -27.52 35.46
CA MET A 41 -2.09 -28.81 35.12
C MET A 41 -3.33 -28.71 34.24
N GLY A 42 -3.91 -27.50 34.08
CA GLY A 42 -5.12 -27.28 33.28
C GLY A 42 -6.39 -27.89 33.89
N ASN A 43 -6.34 -28.29 35.16
CA ASN A 43 -7.45 -28.85 35.92
C ASN A 43 -7.80 -27.92 37.11
N GLY A 44 -8.93 -28.17 37.80
CA GLY A 44 -9.26 -27.42 39.02
C GLY A 44 -9.76 -25.99 38.82
N SER A 45 -10.46 -25.71 37.70
CA SER A 45 -11.13 -24.42 37.48
C SER A 45 -12.05 -24.08 38.65
N PHE A 46 -11.95 -22.82 39.12
CA PHE A 46 -12.73 -22.31 40.23
C PHE A 46 -14.21 -22.26 39.84
N LYS A 47 -15.04 -22.96 40.62
CA LYS A 47 -16.49 -22.92 40.48
C LYS A 47 -17.06 -21.95 41.50
N SER A 48 -18.17 -21.30 41.16
CA SER A 48 -18.88 -20.45 42.10
C SER A 48 -19.25 -21.24 43.36
N SER A 49 -18.91 -20.68 44.52
CA SER A 49 -19.21 -21.22 45.86
C SER A 49 -19.84 -20.13 46.74
N THR A 50 -20.52 -20.54 47.81
CA THR A 50 -21.06 -19.61 48.82
C THR A 50 -20.15 -19.61 50.04
N LEU A 51 -19.56 -18.46 50.34
CA LEU A 51 -18.64 -18.33 51.47
C LEU A 51 -19.43 -18.18 52.79
N ILE A 52 -19.11 -19.02 53.77
CA ILE A 52 -19.75 -19.02 55.09
C ILE A 52 -18.88 -18.21 56.06
N PRO A 53 -19.48 -17.39 56.97
CA PRO A 53 -18.72 -16.63 57.95
C PRO A 53 -17.74 -17.48 58.76
N GLY A 54 -16.49 -17.05 58.83
CA GLY A 54 -15.41 -17.73 59.56
C GLY A 54 -14.57 -18.69 58.71
N ILE A 55 -14.98 -19.00 57.47
CA ILE A 55 -14.21 -19.82 56.53
C ILE A 55 -13.43 -18.92 55.56
N LYS A 56 -12.16 -19.26 55.33
CA LYS A 56 -11.32 -18.63 54.30
C LYS A 56 -11.21 -19.57 53.11
N GLU A 57 -11.54 -19.07 51.92
CA GLU A 57 -11.38 -19.79 50.65
C GLU A 57 -10.39 -19.02 49.77
N GLY A 58 -9.43 -19.74 49.20
CA GLY A 58 -8.44 -19.19 48.28
C GLY A 58 -8.80 -19.51 46.85
N PHE A 59 -8.53 -18.57 45.94
CA PHE A 59 -8.53 -18.82 44.50
C PHE A 59 -7.23 -18.31 43.90
N TYR A 60 -6.84 -18.90 42.77
CA TYR A 60 -5.58 -18.67 42.10
C TYR A 60 -5.85 -18.17 40.69
N LEU A 61 -5.02 -17.23 40.23
CA LEU A 61 -5.06 -16.64 38.89
C LEU A 61 -3.88 -17.17 38.08
N GLY A 62 -4.18 -17.79 36.95
CA GLY A 62 -3.15 -18.18 35.98
C GLY A 62 -2.72 -16.99 35.10
N PRO A 63 -1.47 -16.95 34.63
CA PRO A 63 -1.07 -15.99 33.61
C PRO A 63 -1.91 -16.20 32.33
N PRO A 64 -2.26 -15.13 31.59
CA PRO A 64 -2.98 -15.28 30.34
C PRO A 64 -2.15 -16.07 29.31
N ALA A 65 -2.80 -16.94 28.56
CA ALA A 65 -2.13 -17.72 27.51
C ALA A 65 -1.56 -16.77 26.44
N LYS A 66 -0.32 -17.02 25.99
CA LYS A 66 0.36 -16.17 25.00
C LYS A 66 -0.41 -16.04 23.69
N ASP A 67 -1.15 -17.08 23.30
CA ASP A 67 -1.98 -17.09 22.09
C ASP A 67 -3.23 -16.20 22.18
N LYS A 68 -3.62 -15.81 23.40
CA LYS A 68 -4.77 -14.95 23.70
C LYS A 68 -4.40 -13.50 23.98
N LEU A 69 -3.10 -13.18 23.96
CA LEU A 69 -2.63 -11.80 24.05
C LEU A 69 -2.71 -11.16 22.65
N PRO A 70 -3.08 -9.86 22.55
CA PRO A 70 -2.98 -9.13 21.29
C PRO A 70 -1.56 -9.27 20.74
N LYS A 71 -1.42 -9.78 19.52
CA LYS A 71 -0.13 -9.84 18.83
C LYS A 71 0.29 -8.41 18.54
N ILE A 72 1.26 -7.90 19.30
CA ILE A 72 2.09 -6.80 18.81
C ILE A 72 3.00 -7.46 17.78
N ASP A 73 2.94 -7.01 16.52
CA ASP A 73 3.82 -7.49 15.46
C ASP A 73 5.27 -7.21 15.85
N GLU A 74 5.89 -8.14 16.56
CA GLU A 74 7.34 -8.21 16.67
C GLU A 74 7.86 -8.67 15.31
N ASP A 75 8.54 -7.72 14.66
CA ASP A 75 9.20 -7.85 13.38
C ASP A 75 10.15 -9.06 13.41
N LYS A 76 9.64 -10.20 12.96
CA LYS A 76 10.42 -11.44 12.86
C LYS A 76 11.39 -11.30 11.70
N GLY A 77 12.61 -10.88 12.02
CA GLY A 77 13.78 -11.05 11.18
C GLY A 77 13.91 -12.52 10.75
N LYS A 78 13.50 -12.80 9.51
CA LYS A 78 13.66 -14.09 8.85
C LYS A 78 15.05 -14.16 8.25
N ASN A 79 15.94 -14.87 8.92
CA ASN A 79 17.22 -15.28 8.35
C ASN A 79 16.94 -16.62 7.64
N SER A 80 16.62 -16.59 6.35
CA SER A 80 16.43 -17.82 5.57
C SER A 80 17.78 -18.46 5.24
N SER A 81 18.03 -19.67 5.75
CA SER A 81 19.17 -20.48 5.37
C SER A 81 19.07 -20.89 3.90
N LEU A 82 20.07 -20.52 3.11
CA LEU A 82 20.20 -20.87 1.69
C LEU A 82 20.42 -22.37 1.51
N SER A 83 19.56 -22.98 0.69
CA SER A 83 19.67 -24.37 0.25
C SER A 83 20.84 -24.53 -0.73
N SER A 84 21.70 -25.49 -0.43
CA SER A 84 22.97 -25.83 -1.07
C SER A 84 22.80 -26.55 -2.41
N LYS A 85 22.76 -25.80 -3.53
CA LYS A 85 23.03 -26.34 -4.89
C LYS A 85 23.82 -25.40 -5.82
N LYS A 86 24.13 -24.16 -5.41
CA LYS A 86 24.81 -23.15 -6.24
C LYS A 86 26.30 -23.06 -5.92
N THR A 87 27.12 -22.75 -6.92
CA THR A 87 28.55 -22.53 -6.71
C THR A 87 28.79 -21.23 -5.93
N VAL A 88 29.93 -21.12 -5.23
CA VAL A 88 30.26 -19.91 -4.44
C VAL A 88 30.27 -18.66 -5.33
N SER A 89 30.68 -18.79 -6.60
CA SER A 89 30.69 -17.69 -7.58
C SER A 89 29.28 -17.20 -7.90
N GLU A 90 28.34 -18.11 -8.20
CA GLU A 90 26.94 -17.76 -8.48
C GLU A 90 26.28 -17.06 -7.29
N ARG A 91 26.56 -17.53 -6.08
CA ARG A 91 26.04 -16.90 -4.86
C ARG A 91 26.60 -15.49 -4.66
N LEU A 92 27.89 -15.29 -4.92
CA LEU A 92 28.52 -13.98 -4.82
C LEU A 92 27.91 -12.99 -5.83
N GLU A 93 27.72 -13.42 -7.08
CA GLU A 93 27.10 -12.58 -8.12
C GLU A 93 25.65 -12.22 -7.78
N GLU A 94 24.87 -13.16 -7.25
CA GLU A 94 23.50 -12.91 -6.76
C GLU A 94 23.49 -11.90 -5.60
N GLU A 95 24.35 -12.08 -4.59
CA GLU A 95 24.44 -11.16 -3.45
C GLU A 95 24.91 -9.76 -3.88
N VAL A 96 25.85 -9.65 -4.82
CA VAL A 96 26.32 -8.37 -5.38
C VAL A 96 25.18 -7.67 -6.15
N ARG A 97 24.42 -8.41 -6.97
CA ARG A 97 23.27 -7.87 -7.69
C ARG A 97 22.21 -7.36 -6.72
N ASP A 98 21.83 -8.16 -5.73
CA ASP A 98 20.79 -7.80 -4.77
C ASP A 98 21.24 -6.61 -3.90
N ALA A 99 22.53 -6.52 -3.56
CA ALA A 99 23.11 -5.35 -2.89
C ALA A 99 23.03 -4.09 -3.77
N LYS A 100 23.39 -4.18 -5.06
CA LYS A 100 23.28 -3.08 -6.02
C LYS A 100 21.83 -2.57 -6.14
N ILE A 101 20.86 -3.49 -6.23
CA ILE A 101 19.42 -3.17 -6.29
C ILE A 101 18.94 -2.53 -4.98
N LYS A 102 19.42 -3.02 -3.84
CA LYS A 102 19.11 -2.43 -2.53
C LYS A 102 19.63 -1.00 -2.41
N VAL A 103 20.82 -0.71 -2.93
CA VAL A 103 21.37 0.65 -2.98
C VAL A 103 20.50 1.55 -3.87
N LEU A 104 20.11 1.08 -5.06
CA LEU A 104 19.20 1.82 -5.95
C LEU A 104 17.90 2.24 -5.24
N GLY A 105 17.29 1.32 -4.48
CA GLY A 105 16.07 1.60 -3.73
C GLY A 105 16.24 2.51 -2.51
N GLY A 106 17.47 2.70 -2.02
CA GLY A 106 17.78 3.55 -0.86
C GLY A 106 18.08 5.01 -1.21
N ILE A 107 18.33 5.32 -2.49
CA ILE A 107 18.62 6.67 -2.95
C ILE A 107 17.34 7.49 -2.94
N LYS A 108 17.33 8.58 -2.17
CA LYS A 108 16.21 9.51 -2.11
C LYS A 108 16.31 10.49 -3.26
N GLN A 109 15.30 10.53 -4.11
CA GLN A 109 15.23 11.46 -5.25
C GLN A 109 14.63 12.81 -4.82
N GLU A 110 15.32 13.51 -3.92
CA GLU A 110 14.88 14.81 -3.38
C GLU A 110 15.43 16.01 -4.18
N SER A 111 16.62 15.88 -4.79
CA SER A 111 17.22 16.90 -5.65
C SER A 111 17.33 16.48 -7.13
N ASP A 112 17.50 17.46 -8.03
CA ASP A 112 17.70 17.20 -9.46
C ASP A 112 19.04 16.44 -9.71
N GLU A 113 20.04 16.61 -8.85
CA GLU A 113 21.31 15.85 -8.92
C GLU A 113 21.13 14.39 -8.53
N ASP A 114 20.42 14.11 -7.43
CA ASP A 114 20.13 12.75 -6.97
C ASP A 114 19.35 11.95 -8.03
N VAL A 115 18.42 12.62 -8.73
CA VAL A 115 17.67 11.99 -9.83
C VAL A 115 18.59 11.59 -10.98
N LEU A 116 19.57 12.43 -11.35
CA LEU A 116 20.51 12.11 -12.42
C LEU A 116 21.42 10.94 -12.03
N GLU A 117 21.90 10.90 -10.79
CA GLU A 117 22.68 9.77 -10.28
C GLU A 117 21.87 8.48 -10.24
N TRP A 118 20.61 8.57 -9.78
CA TRP A 118 19.68 7.44 -9.76
C TRP A 118 19.43 6.90 -11.18
N ASN A 119 19.16 7.78 -12.15
CA ASN A 119 18.93 7.40 -13.54
C ASN A 119 20.17 6.75 -14.18
N LYS A 120 21.37 7.27 -13.90
CA LYS A 120 22.63 6.67 -14.36
C LYS A 120 22.81 5.27 -13.78
N LEU A 121 22.59 5.11 -12.47
CA LEU A 121 22.72 3.81 -11.80
C LEU A 121 21.68 2.81 -12.30
N ALA A 122 20.43 3.24 -12.48
CA ALA A 122 19.37 2.41 -13.07
C ALA A 122 19.73 1.96 -14.48
N ALA A 123 20.24 2.85 -15.33
CA ALA A 123 20.67 2.52 -16.69
C ALA A 123 21.83 1.50 -16.71
N LEU A 124 22.84 1.67 -15.85
CA LEU A 124 23.93 0.71 -15.71
C LEU A 124 23.44 -0.67 -15.27
N LEU A 125 22.53 -0.73 -14.28
CA LEU A 125 21.97 -1.99 -13.83
C LEU A 125 21.07 -2.65 -14.88
N LYS A 126 20.33 -1.88 -15.69
CA LYS A 126 19.57 -2.42 -16.82
C LYS A 126 20.48 -3.04 -17.87
N LEU A 127 21.68 -2.50 -18.10
CA LEU A 127 22.66 -3.09 -19.01
C LEU A 127 23.26 -4.39 -18.45
N GLU A 128 23.55 -4.43 -17.15
CA GLU A 128 24.07 -5.63 -16.49
C GLU A 128 23.01 -6.74 -16.36
N TYR A 129 21.74 -6.38 -16.13
CA TYR A 129 20.65 -7.34 -15.88
C TYR A 129 19.34 -7.00 -16.62
N PRO A 130 19.30 -7.07 -17.96
CA PRO A 130 18.18 -6.54 -18.75
C PRO A 130 16.82 -7.21 -18.50
N LYS A 131 16.82 -8.50 -18.14
CA LYS A 131 15.60 -9.31 -17.96
C LYS A 131 15.29 -9.63 -16.50
N TYR A 132 15.97 -8.99 -15.55
CA TYR A 132 15.73 -9.28 -14.13
C TYR A 132 14.52 -8.50 -13.62
N THR A 133 13.36 -9.16 -13.55
CA THR A 133 12.06 -8.58 -13.16
C THR A 133 12.13 -7.81 -11.83
N LEU A 134 12.89 -8.32 -10.85
CA LEU A 134 13.08 -7.66 -9.56
C LEU A 134 13.77 -6.30 -9.65
N LEU A 135 14.74 -6.15 -10.56
CA LEU A 135 15.37 -4.85 -10.83
C LEU A 135 14.38 -3.91 -11.51
N LEU A 136 13.68 -4.38 -12.54
CA LEU A 136 12.70 -3.56 -13.28
C LEU A 136 11.56 -3.08 -12.35
N ALA A 137 11.07 -3.96 -11.47
CA ALA A 137 10.07 -3.61 -10.47
C ALA A 137 10.60 -2.57 -9.47
N LYS A 138 11.88 -2.66 -9.08
CA LYS A 138 12.50 -1.66 -8.19
C LYS A 138 12.72 -0.32 -8.87
N ILE A 139 13.02 -0.31 -10.17
CA ILE A 139 13.09 0.92 -10.97
C ILE A 139 11.71 1.58 -11.04
N LEU A 140 10.65 0.80 -11.31
CA LEU A 140 9.27 1.31 -11.30
C LEU A 140 8.89 1.91 -9.94
N GLU A 141 9.17 1.21 -8.84
CA GLU A 141 8.92 1.69 -7.46
C GLU A 141 9.67 3.01 -7.18
N GLY A 142 10.93 3.12 -7.62
CA GLY A 142 11.71 4.34 -7.49
C GLY A 142 11.13 5.51 -8.28
N LEU A 143 10.62 5.28 -9.49
CA LEU A 143 9.95 6.32 -10.29
C LEU A 143 8.65 6.78 -9.60
N VAL A 144 7.80 5.85 -9.17
CA VAL A 144 6.52 6.16 -8.50
C VAL A 144 6.73 6.91 -7.18
N SER A 145 7.84 6.66 -6.48
CA SER A 145 8.16 7.30 -5.19
C SER A 145 8.73 8.71 -5.33
N ARG A 146 8.97 9.19 -6.55
CA ARG A 146 9.58 10.50 -6.79
C ARG A 146 8.67 11.62 -6.28
N SER A 147 9.27 12.59 -5.59
CA SER A 147 8.58 13.77 -5.09
C SER A 147 8.93 15.01 -5.94
N ASN A 148 8.07 16.04 -5.92
CA ASN A 148 8.31 17.33 -6.60
C ASN A 148 8.54 17.25 -8.13
N ILE A 149 7.64 16.58 -8.83
CA ILE A 149 7.70 16.44 -10.30
C ILE A 149 7.25 17.75 -10.97
N LYS A 150 8.16 18.40 -11.71
CA LYS A 150 7.87 19.60 -12.52
C LYS A 150 7.00 19.25 -13.72
N ASP A 151 7.44 18.26 -14.50
CA ASP A 151 6.71 17.77 -15.69
C ASP A 151 6.00 16.45 -15.36
N LYS A 152 4.73 16.55 -14.98
CA LYS A 152 3.90 15.39 -14.63
C LYS A 152 3.60 14.51 -15.84
N PHE A 153 3.57 15.08 -17.04
CA PHE A 153 3.20 14.35 -18.24
C PHE A 153 4.32 13.38 -18.62
N HIS A 154 5.53 13.89 -18.82
CA HIS A 154 6.70 13.07 -19.14
C HIS A 154 6.99 12.02 -18.05
N HIS A 155 6.83 12.40 -16.78
CA HIS A 155 7.03 11.46 -15.68
C HIS A 155 6.03 10.28 -15.70
N ASN A 156 4.76 10.54 -16.03
CA ASN A 156 3.80 9.45 -16.17
C ASN A 156 4.11 8.56 -17.38
N GLU A 157 4.66 9.12 -18.47
CA GLU A 157 5.15 8.32 -19.61
C GLU A 157 6.33 7.43 -19.21
N GLU A 158 7.28 7.94 -18.42
CA GLU A 158 8.38 7.14 -17.85
C GLU A 158 7.85 5.98 -17.00
N ILE A 159 6.83 6.23 -16.16
CA ILE A 159 6.19 5.19 -15.35
C ILE A 159 5.53 4.13 -16.23
N ILE A 160 4.81 4.53 -17.28
CA ILE A 160 4.16 3.59 -18.22
C ILE A 160 5.22 2.73 -18.92
N ASN A 161 6.31 3.33 -19.38
CA ASN A 161 7.40 2.63 -20.04
C ASN A 161 8.07 1.62 -19.08
N ALA A 162 8.40 2.04 -17.85
CA ALA A 162 8.98 1.15 -16.84
C ALA A 162 8.02 0.01 -16.46
N ALA A 163 6.72 0.27 -16.36
CA ALA A 163 5.72 -0.76 -16.08
C ALA A 163 5.59 -1.76 -17.24
N ASN A 164 5.63 -1.29 -18.50
CA ASN A 164 5.65 -2.18 -19.66
C ASN A 164 6.89 -3.07 -19.67
N GLU A 165 8.08 -2.54 -19.35
CA GLU A 165 9.29 -3.35 -19.23
C GLU A 165 9.14 -4.48 -18.19
N VAL A 166 8.51 -4.20 -17.03
CA VAL A 166 8.22 -5.23 -16.02
C VAL A 166 7.25 -6.29 -16.58
N ILE A 167 6.15 -5.85 -17.19
CA ILE A 167 5.11 -6.74 -17.75
C ILE A 167 5.71 -7.64 -18.84
N ASP A 168 6.53 -7.08 -19.73
CA ASP A 168 7.16 -7.80 -20.84
C ASP A 168 8.25 -8.78 -20.36
N SER A 169 8.83 -8.54 -19.18
CA SER A 169 9.78 -9.48 -18.57
C SER A 169 9.13 -10.74 -18.01
N ILE A 170 7.81 -10.76 -17.82
CA ILE A 170 7.06 -11.83 -17.16
C ILE A 170 6.29 -12.66 -18.19
N ASP A 171 6.56 -13.97 -18.24
CA ASP A 171 5.73 -14.90 -18.99
C ASP A 171 4.40 -15.13 -18.26
N ARG A 172 3.37 -14.44 -18.73
CA ARG A 172 2.00 -14.49 -18.20
C ARG A 172 1.37 -15.88 -18.34
N GLU A 173 1.68 -16.62 -19.40
CA GLU A 173 1.07 -17.94 -19.59
C GLU A 173 1.69 -18.97 -18.66
N GLU A 174 3.01 -18.96 -18.53
CA GLU A 174 3.73 -19.83 -17.60
C GLU A 174 3.31 -19.53 -16.15
N LEU A 175 3.24 -18.25 -15.79
CA LEU A 175 2.82 -17.83 -14.46
C LEU A 175 1.40 -18.31 -14.12
N ALA A 176 0.44 -18.14 -15.05
CA ALA A 176 -0.93 -18.59 -14.85
C ALA A 176 -1.04 -20.12 -14.73
N LYS A 177 -0.27 -20.87 -15.55
CA LYS A 177 -0.23 -22.33 -15.49
C LYS A 177 0.28 -22.82 -14.14
N ILE A 178 1.37 -22.25 -13.63
CA ILE A 178 1.99 -22.68 -12.37
C ILE A 178 1.11 -22.33 -11.16
N LEU A 179 0.47 -21.16 -11.15
CA LEU A 179 -0.43 -20.77 -10.07
C LEU A 179 -1.73 -21.58 -10.04
N ALA A 180 -2.17 -22.12 -11.19
CA ALA A 180 -3.34 -22.99 -11.26
C ALA A 180 -3.07 -24.43 -10.78
N LEU A 181 -1.80 -24.85 -10.73
CA LEU A 181 -1.43 -26.17 -10.24
C LEU A 181 -1.57 -26.26 -8.72
N LYS A 182 -2.27 -27.28 -8.24
CA LYS A 182 -2.28 -27.64 -6.82
C LYS A 182 -0.95 -28.30 -6.49
N ILE A 183 -0.06 -27.53 -5.86
CA ILE A 183 1.20 -28.02 -5.33
C ILE A 183 0.94 -28.77 -4.02
N ASP A 184 1.60 -29.91 -3.86
CA ASP A 184 1.52 -30.73 -2.66
C ASP A 184 2.20 -30.00 -1.49
N GLN A 185 1.51 -29.87 -0.35
CA GLN A 185 1.97 -29.05 0.79
C GLN A 185 3.19 -29.62 1.51
N ASP A 186 3.50 -30.90 1.25
CA ASP A 186 4.57 -31.64 1.90
C ASP A 186 5.93 -31.52 1.16
N ASP A 187 5.99 -30.86 0.00
CA ASP A 187 7.24 -30.58 -0.72
C ASP A 187 7.72 -29.13 -0.48
N GLU A 188 8.77 -28.98 0.34
CA GLU A 188 9.37 -27.67 0.64
C GLU A 188 9.94 -26.93 -0.59
N GLU A 189 10.42 -27.65 -1.60
CA GLU A 189 10.97 -27.05 -2.83
C GLU A 189 9.82 -26.51 -3.69
N ALA A 190 8.73 -27.26 -3.79
CA ALA A 190 7.53 -26.85 -4.49
C ALA A 190 6.83 -25.65 -3.79
N GLU A 191 6.78 -25.62 -2.46
CA GLU A 191 6.31 -24.46 -1.69
C GLU A 191 7.17 -23.20 -1.93
N LYS A 192 8.50 -23.35 -2.03
CA LYS A 192 9.39 -22.22 -2.36
C LYS A 192 9.15 -21.69 -3.77
N THR A 193 8.96 -22.57 -4.76
CA THR A 193 8.66 -22.15 -6.14
C THR A 193 7.31 -21.43 -6.21
N LYS A 194 6.28 -21.95 -5.51
CA LYS A 194 4.98 -21.28 -5.40
C LYS A 194 5.08 -19.86 -4.85
N LYS A 195 5.80 -19.67 -3.74
CA LYS A 195 6.01 -18.34 -3.13
C LYS A 195 6.72 -17.37 -4.06
N LYS A 196 7.70 -17.86 -4.85
CA LYS A 196 8.35 -17.04 -5.88
C LYS A 196 7.35 -16.63 -6.97
N MET A 197 6.49 -17.54 -7.41
CA MET A 197 5.47 -17.27 -8.43
C MET A 197 4.36 -16.33 -7.92
N GLU A 198 3.97 -16.45 -6.66
CA GLU A 198 3.08 -15.48 -6.02
C GLU A 198 3.73 -14.09 -5.96
N SER A 199 5.03 -14.02 -5.63
CA SER A 199 5.77 -12.76 -5.65
C SER A 199 5.90 -12.15 -7.04
N THR A 200 6.10 -12.94 -8.10
CA THR A 200 6.13 -12.43 -9.48
C THR A 200 4.74 -12.00 -9.96
N ARG A 201 3.67 -12.70 -9.55
CA ARG A 201 2.28 -12.23 -9.76
C ARG A 201 2.03 -10.89 -9.08
N ASP A 202 2.50 -10.72 -7.85
CA ASP A 202 2.31 -9.47 -7.12
C ASP A 202 3.08 -8.32 -7.79
N GLN A 203 4.27 -8.58 -8.34
CA GLN A 203 5.02 -7.62 -9.16
C GLN A 203 4.29 -7.27 -10.46
N LEU A 204 3.73 -8.27 -11.16
CA LEU A 204 2.92 -8.06 -12.36
C LEU A 204 1.69 -7.20 -12.06
N ALA A 205 0.97 -7.53 -10.98
CA ALA A 205 -0.20 -6.78 -10.54
C ALA A 205 0.15 -5.34 -10.13
N GLU A 206 1.30 -5.13 -9.48
CA GLU A 206 1.79 -3.79 -9.16
C GLU A 206 2.13 -2.99 -10.42
N ALA A 207 2.82 -3.60 -11.39
CA ALA A 207 3.14 -2.93 -12.65
C ALA A 207 1.88 -2.51 -13.44
N LEU A 208 0.91 -3.42 -13.57
CA LEU A 208 -0.38 -3.13 -14.20
C LEU A 208 -1.15 -2.04 -13.45
N TYR A 209 -1.09 -2.04 -12.12
CA TYR A 209 -1.73 -1.02 -11.29
C TYR A 209 -1.12 0.37 -11.52
N GLN A 210 0.21 0.48 -11.43
CA GLN A 210 0.92 1.75 -11.63
C GLN A 210 0.75 2.28 -13.06
N LYS A 211 0.80 1.40 -14.06
CA LYS A 211 0.48 1.73 -15.46
C LYS A 211 -0.93 2.31 -15.60
N GLY A 212 -1.93 1.69 -14.96
CA GLY A 212 -3.30 2.17 -14.99
C GLY A 212 -3.46 3.54 -14.34
N LEU A 213 -2.80 3.79 -13.22
CA LEU A 213 -2.81 5.10 -12.57
C LEU A 213 -2.17 6.19 -13.44
N ALA A 214 -1.01 5.90 -14.03
CA ALA A 214 -0.30 6.84 -14.90
C ALA A 214 -1.11 7.16 -16.17
N LEU A 215 -1.75 6.15 -16.79
CA LEU A 215 -2.65 6.36 -17.93
C LEU A 215 -3.82 7.29 -17.57
N ALA A 216 -4.46 7.05 -16.42
CA ALA A 216 -5.58 7.90 -15.97
C ALA A 216 -5.14 9.33 -15.65
N GLU A 217 -3.92 9.51 -15.15
CA GLU A 217 -3.39 10.86 -14.86
C GLU A 217 -3.06 11.62 -16.15
N ILE A 218 -2.42 10.96 -17.13
CA ILE A 218 -2.14 11.56 -18.45
C ILE A 218 -3.42 12.03 -19.14
N GLU A 219 -4.47 11.21 -19.10
CA GLU A 219 -5.76 11.59 -19.68
C GLU A 219 -6.35 12.82 -18.99
N SER A 220 -6.31 12.86 -17.64
CA SER A 220 -6.78 14.03 -16.90
C SER A 220 -6.00 15.31 -17.19
N LEU A 221 -4.69 15.21 -17.47
CA LEU A 221 -3.88 16.36 -17.87
C LEU A 221 -4.24 16.85 -19.28
N LYS A 222 -4.49 15.94 -20.21
CA LYS A 222 -4.92 16.28 -21.58
C LYS A 222 -6.28 16.97 -21.63
N GLU A 223 -7.21 16.60 -20.74
CA GLU A 223 -8.52 17.26 -20.64
C GLU A 223 -8.42 18.71 -20.14
N VAL A 224 -7.44 19.02 -19.30
CA VAL A 224 -7.22 20.38 -18.77
C VAL A 224 -6.62 21.30 -19.85
N ASP A 225 -5.67 20.80 -20.64
CA ASP A 225 -5.04 21.57 -21.73
C ASP A 225 -6.00 21.84 -22.90
N ASN A 226 -7.00 20.99 -23.09
CA ASN A 226 -8.04 21.15 -24.11
C ASN A 226 -9.25 22.00 -23.63
N SER A 227 -9.19 22.62 -22.45
CA SER A 227 -10.24 23.56 -22.01
C SER A 227 -10.11 24.91 -22.74
N PRO A 228 -11.23 25.56 -23.13
CA PRO A 228 -11.23 26.69 -24.06
C PRO A 228 -10.66 28.01 -23.48
N ALA A 229 -10.06 28.00 -22.30
CA ALA A 229 -9.53 29.21 -21.66
C ALA A 229 -8.17 29.68 -22.21
N SER A 230 -7.48 28.88 -23.05
CA SER A 230 -6.17 29.23 -23.61
C SER A 230 -6.18 29.52 -25.13
N ALA A 231 -7.36 29.67 -25.74
CA ALA A 231 -7.53 29.97 -27.17
C ALA A 231 -7.91 31.45 -27.42
N ALA A 232 -7.30 32.39 -26.70
CA ALA A 232 -7.51 33.82 -26.89
C ALA A 232 -6.26 34.53 -27.40
N THR A 233 -5.67 34.05 -28.50
CA THR A 233 -4.86 34.90 -29.39
C THR A 233 -4.76 34.30 -30.79
N GLU A 234 -5.45 34.97 -31.72
CA GLU A 234 -5.19 35.11 -33.16
C GLU A 234 -5.18 33.85 -34.06
N GLY A 235 -6.35 33.59 -34.67
CA GLY A 235 -6.47 33.62 -36.14
C GLY A 235 -5.95 32.43 -36.94
N ALA A 236 -6.70 31.33 -36.94
CA ALA A 236 -6.81 30.44 -38.09
C ALA A 236 -8.21 29.78 -38.09
N GLU A 237 -8.81 29.70 -39.28
CA GLU A 237 -10.16 29.21 -39.58
C GLU A 237 -10.49 27.83 -38.94
N PRO A 238 -11.78 27.55 -38.67
CA PRO A 238 -12.22 26.30 -38.08
C PRO A 238 -12.23 25.20 -39.17
N ASP A 239 -11.23 24.34 -39.18
CA ASP A 239 -11.30 23.12 -39.99
C ASP A 239 -12.18 22.10 -39.24
N GLU A 240 -13.46 22.10 -39.61
CA GLU A 240 -14.41 21.02 -39.33
C GLU A 240 -13.95 19.74 -40.05
N GLN A 241 -13.05 18.98 -39.43
CA GLN A 241 -12.81 17.56 -39.71
C GLN A 241 -12.23 16.94 -38.43
N SER A 242 -12.78 15.91 -37.81
CA SER A 242 -13.69 14.87 -38.28
C SER A 242 -14.46 14.27 -37.10
N LYS A 243 -15.73 13.95 -37.33
CA LYS A 243 -16.40 12.85 -36.63
C LYS A 243 -15.77 11.56 -37.13
N ASP A 244 -14.63 11.20 -36.57
CA ASP A 244 -14.07 9.86 -36.73
C ASP A 244 -14.27 9.11 -35.41
N ASP A 245 -15.36 8.35 -35.37
CA ASP A 245 -15.53 7.16 -34.52
C ASP A 245 -14.47 6.09 -34.89
N VAL A 246 -13.19 6.47 -34.82
CA VAL A 246 -12.11 5.51 -34.74
C VAL A 246 -12.10 5.07 -33.29
N ILE A 247 -12.53 3.83 -33.07
CA ILE A 247 -12.38 3.12 -31.80
C ILE A 247 -10.88 3.11 -31.48
N HIS A 248 -10.41 4.17 -30.83
CA HIS A 248 -9.11 4.15 -30.19
C HIS A 248 -9.22 3.11 -29.07
N PRO A 249 -8.38 2.06 -29.06
CA PRO A 249 -8.39 1.10 -27.98
C PRO A 249 -8.18 1.86 -26.68
N ASP A 250 -9.15 1.79 -25.77
CA ASP A 250 -9.02 2.39 -24.44
C ASP A 250 -7.95 1.58 -23.69
N LEU A 251 -6.70 2.06 -23.80
CA LEU A 251 -5.52 1.47 -23.18
C LEU A 251 -5.68 1.31 -21.68
N PHE A 252 -6.46 2.20 -21.03
CA PHE A 252 -6.76 2.10 -19.62
C PHE A 252 -7.67 0.90 -19.35
N ASP A 253 -8.76 0.75 -20.11
CA ASP A 253 -9.70 -0.35 -19.95
C ASP A 253 -9.09 -1.71 -20.27
N GLU A 254 -8.22 -1.78 -21.29
CA GLU A 254 -7.45 -2.99 -21.61
C GLU A 254 -6.54 -3.40 -20.44
N ASN A 255 -5.78 -2.44 -19.91
CA ASN A 255 -4.91 -2.65 -18.77
C ASN A 255 -5.71 -3.03 -17.50
N PHE A 256 -6.86 -2.41 -17.27
CA PHE A 256 -7.74 -2.73 -16.14
C PHE A 256 -8.34 -4.14 -16.24
N LYS A 257 -8.80 -4.53 -17.45
CA LYS A 257 -9.26 -5.90 -17.72
C LYS A 257 -8.15 -6.92 -17.51
N GLU A 258 -6.91 -6.55 -17.84
CA GLU A 258 -5.76 -7.41 -17.59
C GLU A 258 -5.49 -7.56 -16.08
N LEU A 259 -5.40 -6.45 -15.33
CA LEU A 259 -5.21 -6.49 -13.87
C LEU A 259 -6.25 -7.36 -13.15
N LYS A 260 -7.51 -7.24 -13.57
CA LYS A 260 -8.64 -8.01 -13.01
C LYS A 260 -8.48 -9.53 -13.15
N LYS A 261 -7.66 -10.02 -14.09
CA LYS A 261 -7.38 -11.46 -14.23
C LYS A 261 -6.45 -11.98 -13.15
N TRP A 262 -5.63 -11.11 -12.56
CA TRP A 262 -4.55 -11.49 -11.65
C TRP A 262 -4.88 -11.26 -10.18
N VAL A 263 -5.71 -10.26 -9.89
CA VAL A 263 -6.01 -9.80 -8.53
C VAL A 263 -7.47 -9.36 -8.37
N ASP A 264 -7.97 -9.47 -7.14
CA ASP A 264 -9.25 -8.87 -6.77
C ASP A 264 -9.12 -7.35 -6.65
N VAL A 265 -9.63 -6.63 -7.66
CA VAL A 265 -9.62 -5.17 -7.73
C VAL A 265 -10.48 -4.49 -6.66
N LYS A 266 -11.32 -5.24 -5.93
CA LYS A 266 -12.12 -4.70 -4.82
C LYS A 266 -11.33 -4.53 -3.53
N CYS A 267 -10.12 -5.09 -3.44
CA CYS A 267 -9.28 -4.89 -2.27
C CYS A 267 -8.84 -3.42 -2.16
N THR A 268 -8.58 -2.96 -0.94
CA THR A 268 -8.18 -1.57 -0.67
C THR A 268 -6.89 -1.18 -1.40
N LYS A 269 -5.98 -2.13 -1.66
CA LYS A 269 -4.71 -1.91 -2.38
C LYS A 269 -4.92 -1.37 -3.80
N TYR A 270 -5.84 -1.95 -4.56
CA TYR A 270 -6.12 -1.57 -5.95
C TYR A 270 -7.34 -0.64 -6.09
N GLY A 271 -7.97 -0.28 -4.97
CA GLY A 271 -9.22 0.45 -4.95
C GLY A 271 -9.18 1.82 -5.62
N ILE A 272 -8.03 2.53 -5.61
CA ILE A 272 -7.91 3.84 -6.28
C ILE A 272 -8.04 3.71 -7.80
N LEU A 273 -7.47 2.66 -8.40
CA LEU A 273 -7.62 2.40 -9.83
C LEU A 273 -9.07 2.03 -10.16
N LEU A 274 -9.73 1.26 -9.29
CA LEU A 274 -11.16 0.97 -9.42
C LEU A 274 -12.00 2.26 -9.36
N VAL A 275 -11.69 3.19 -8.46
CA VAL A 275 -12.36 4.51 -8.38
C VAL A 275 -12.19 5.28 -9.70
N LYS A 276 -10.99 5.30 -10.28
CA LYS A 276 -10.72 5.95 -11.57
C LYS A 276 -11.50 5.28 -12.72
N HIS A 277 -11.52 3.95 -12.79
CA HIS A 277 -12.31 3.20 -13.77
C HIS A 277 -13.82 3.49 -13.68
N GLU A 278 -14.37 3.48 -12.46
CA GLU A 278 -15.80 3.77 -12.24
C GLU A 278 -16.15 5.22 -12.56
N ARG A 279 -15.23 6.17 -12.29
CA ARG A 279 -15.38 7.58 -12.69
C ARG A 279 -15.44 7.74 -14.21
N ARG A 280 -14.52 7.10 -14.96
CA ARG A 280 -14.54 7.07 -16.45
C ARG A 280 -15.85 6.50 -16.99
N SER A 281 -16.35 5.44 -16.37
CA SER A 281 -17.62 4.80 -16.72
C SER A 281 -18.87 5.62 -16.30
N GLN A 282 -18.71 6.84 -15.77
CA GLN A 282 -19.80 7.68 -15.25
C GLN A 282 -20.63 7.03 -14.13
N ARG A 283 -20.06 6.02 -13.43
CA ARG A 283 -20.69 5.33 -12.28
C ARG A 283 -20.20 5.97 -10.98
N LEU A 284 -20.39 7.28 -10.86
CA LEU A 284 -19.83 8.10 -9.78
C LEU A 284 -20.24 7.65 -8.36
N GLY A 285 -21.46 7.11 -8.20
CA GLY A 285 -21.92 6.58 -6.91
C GLY A 285 -21.11 5.36 -6.43
N ILE A 286 -20.70 4.49 -7.36
CA ILE A 286 -19.83 3.34 -7.04
C ILE A 286 -18.42 3.82 -6.73
N ALA A 287 -17.90 4.77 -7.52
CA ALA A 287 -16.61 5.39 -7.28
C ALA A 287 -16.54 6.02 -5.87
N LEU A 288 -17.58 6.76 -5.47
CA LEU A 288 -17.68 7.37 -4.14
C LEU A 288 -17.77 6.33 -3.01
N LYS A 289 -18.53 5.24 -3.23
CA LYS A 289 -18.63 4.14 -2.27
C LYS A 289 -17.28 3.49 -2.05
N VAL A 290 -16.61 3.06 -3.12
CA VAL A 290 -15.28 2.43 -3.04
C VAL A 290 -14.29 3.36 -2.35
N LEU A 291 -14.27 4.65 -2.70
CA LEU A 291 -13.38 5.62 -2.06
C LEU A 291 -13.68 5.81 -0.57
N THR A 292 -14.96 5.79 -0.18
CA THR A 292 -15.36 5.88 1.23
C THR A 292 -14.94 4.64 2.00
N ASP A 293 -15.08 3.45 1.40
CA ASP A 293 -14.63 2.18 2.00
C ASP A 293 -13.10 2.19 2.18
N ILE A 294 -12.34 2.74 1.22
CA ILE A 294 -10.88 2.91 1.37
C ILE A 294 -10.56 3.83 2.55
N ILE A 295 -11.24 4.98 2.66
CA ILE A 295 -10.99 5.95 3.73
C ILE A 295 -11.35 5.39 5.12
N GLN A 296 -12.40 4.58 5.22
CA GLN A 296 -12.85 3.99 6.49
C GLN A 296 -11.96 2.84 6.97
N ASN A 297 -11.46 2.03 6.02
CA ASN A 297 -10.61 0.88 6.33
C ASN A 297 -9.11 1.24 6.40
N ASP A 298 -8.74 2.49 6.11
CA ASP A 298 -7.36 2.93 6.24
C ASP A 298 -6.97 3.06 7.71
N THR A 299 -6.02 2.23 8.14
CA THR A 299 -5.44 2.28 9.49
C THR A 299 -4.42 3.41 9.63
N GLU A 300 -3.98 4.00 8.52
CA GLU A 300 -3.03 5.10 8.48
C GLU A 300 -3.70 6.47 8.75
N PRO A 301 -2.93 7.49 9.13
CA PRO A 301 -3.46 8.85 9.26
C PRO A 301 -4.17 9.28 7.97
N ALA A 302 -5.24 10.04 8.13
CA ALA A 302 -6.05 10.55 7.03
C ALA A 302 -5.16 11.13 5.91
N LYS A 303 -5.33 10.65 4.67
CA LYS A 303 -4.53 11.09 3.52
C LYS A 303 -5.26 12.18 2.75
N LYS A 304 -4.70 13.40 2.75
CA LYS A 304 -5.31 14.58 2.11
C LYS A 304 -5.77 14.33 0.66
N LYS A 305 -4.94 13.64 -0.14
CA LYS A 305 -5.23 13.30 -1.54
C LYS A 305 -6.54 12.49 -1.73
N LEU A 306 -6.88 11.61 -0.78
CA LEU A 306 -8.12 10.82 -0.85
C LEU A 306 -9.36 11.69 -0.63
N TYR A 307 -9.28 12.65 0.29
CA TYR A 307 -10.35 13.60 0.55
C TYR A 307 -10.51 14.62 -0.58
N GLU A 308 -9.40 15.04 -1.20
CA GLU A 308 -9.43 15.86 -2.44
C GLU A 308 -10.13 15.12 -3.58
N LEU A 309 -9.81 13.83 -3.78
CA LEU A 309 -10.49 13.00 -4.76
C LEU A 309 -11.99 12.84 -4.44
N LYS A 310 -12.33 12.63 -3.16
CA LYS A 310 -13.73 12.54 -2.70
C LYS A 310 -14.48 13.84 -3.00
N LEU A 311 -13.84 14.97 -2.77
CA LEU A 311 -14.39 16.29 -3.07
C LEU A 311 -14.70 16.44 -4.56
N SER A 312 -13.74 16.09 -5.42
CA SER A 312 -13.93 16.14 -6.87
C SER A 312 -15.10 15.27 -7.34
N LEU A 313 -15.26 14.06 -6.78
CA LEU A 313 -16.40 13.19 -7.09
C LEU A 313 -17.73 13.78 -6.59
N LEU A 314 -17.77 14.37 -5.40
CA LEU A 314 -19.00 14.99 -4.88
C LEU A 314 -19.44 16.19 -5.72
N GLU A 315 -18.48 16.96 -6.24
CA GLU A 315 -18.73 18.07 -7.16
C GLU A 315 -19.27 17.57 -8.50
N GLU A 316 -18.67 16.52 -9.09
CA GLU A 316 -19.14 15.91 -10.35
C GLU A 316 -20.55 15.30 -10.23
N VAL A 317 -20.86 14.69 -9.09
CA VAL A 317 -22.21 14.17 -8.81
C VAL A 317 -23.23 15.31 -8.62
N GLY A 318 -22.77 16.54 -8.34
CA GLY A 318 -23.63 17.70 -8.08
C GLY A 318 -24.13 17.80 -6.63
N TRP A 319 -23.54 17.05 -5.69
CA TRP A 319 -23.91 17.09 -4.27
C TRP A 319 -23.21 18.24 -3.54
N THR A 320 -23.56 19.47 -3.93
CA THR A 320 -22.90 20.71 -3.49
C THR A 320 -22.90 20.91 -1.97
N HIS A 321 -23.97 20.50 -1.29
CA HIS A 321 -24.08 20.57 0.16
C HIS A 321 -23.05 19.65 0.85
N LEU A 322 -22.88 18.43 0.36
CA LEU A 322 -21.87 17.49 0.86
C LEU A 322 -20.46 17.93 0.49
N ALA A 323 -20.25 18.45 -0.72
CA ALA A 323 -18.95 19.01 -1.11
C ALA A 323 -18.55 20.16 -0.18
N THR A 324 -19.48 21.07 0.13
CA THR A 324 -19.24 22.18 1.06
C THR A 324 -18.90 21.71 2.47
N TYR A 325 -19.67 20.74 2.98
CA TYR A 325 -19.39 20.10 4.26
C TYR A 325 -18.00 19.45 4.28
N GLU A 326 -17.62 18.74 3.21
CA GLU A 326 -16.31 18.10 3.12
C GLU A 326 -15.17 19.13 3.07
N ARG A 327 -15.33 20.26 2.34
CA ARG A 327 -14.34 21.36 2.34
C ARG A 327 -14.09 21.90 3.73
N GLN A 328 -15.15 22.11 4.52
CA GLN A 328 -15.03 22.58 5.89
C GLN A 328 -14.27 21.58 6.77
N TRP A 329 -14.59 20.29 6.63
CA TRP A 329 -13.88 19.24 7.37
C TRP A 329 -12.44 19.05 6.94
N MET A 330 -12.10 19.31 5.68
CA MET A 330 -10.69 19.26 5.23
C MET A 330 -9.82 20.27 5.99
N ILE A 331 -10.34 21.46 6.31
CA ILE A 331 -9.60 22.47 7.09
C ILE A 331 -9.33 21.96 8.51
N VAL A 332 -10.31 21.27 9.10
CA VAL A 332 -10.20 20.71 10.46
C VAL A 332 -9.27 19.50 10.50
N ARG A 333 -9.36 18.59 9.51
CA ARG A 333 -8.52 17.38 9.44
C ARG A 333 -7.08 17.68 9.04
N PHE A 334 -6.87 18.70 8.22
CA PHE A 334 -5.56 19.08 7.68
C PHE A 334 -5.23 20.54 8.01
N PRO A 335 -5.07 20.88 9.31
CA PRO A 335 -4.71 22.24 9.68
C PRO A 335 -3.29 22.58 9.19
N PRO A 336 -3.02 23.86 8.86
CA PRO A 336 -1.70 24.28 8.36
C PRO A 336 -0.60 24.19 9.43
N SER A 337 -0.98 24.24 10.70
CA SER A 337 -0.10 24.09 11.83
C SER A 337 -0.83 23.40 12.98
N LEU A 338 -0.07 22.85 13.92
CA LEU A 338 -0.64 22.34 15.17
C LEU A 338 -1.30 23.50 15.96
N PRO A 339 -2.36 23.21 16.73
CA PRO A 339 -2.95 24.19 17.64
C PRO A 339 -1.93 24.74 18.62
N LEU A 340 -2.09 26.02 19.00
CA LEU A 340 -1.27 26.65 20.03
C LEU A 340 -1.58 26.06 21.43
N PHE A 341 -0.57 26.06 22.31
CA PHE A 341 -0.62 25.53 23.69
C PHE A 341 -1.04 26.54 24.77
#